data_AF-Q2W6G9-F1
#
_entry.id   AF-Q2W6G9-F1
#
_cell.length_a   1.000
_cell.length_b   1.000
_cell.length_c   1.000
_cell.angle_alpha   90.00
_cell.angle_beta   90.00
_cell.angle_gamma   90.00
#
_symmetry.space_group_name_H-M   'P 1'
#
loop_
_entity.id
_entity.type
_entity.pdbx_description
1 polymer ?
#
loop_
_entity_poly.entity_id
_entity_poly.type
_entity_poly.pdbx_seq_one_letter_code
_entity_poly.pdbx_strand_id
1 'polypeptide(L)'
;MTTTPARRALNAAIHAAAKAKGLDDDAYRDMLEVQTGKRSAKDCTDAQLRQVLDHLNGGTRNPAPASAAQSPHAKLARALWISLHNLGEVDDPRESALRQFVERQHGVADLRFVRAAEAAPIIEALKDWCTRAGVCWADFDKLQPAFKGRRAVLAAQWRILSAAGTAPAIDLGAHAYSLVKVASVHFCSTAQLDLLITDLGARLRAAKGD
;
A
#
# COMPACT_ATOMS: atom_id res chain seq x y z
N MET A 1 -24.65 13.34 -19.80
CA MET A 1 -23.68 13.67 -18.73
C MET A 1 -22.32 13.93 -19.36
N THR A 2 -21.81 15.15 -19.27
CA THR A 2 -20.50 15.54 -19.82
C THR A 2 -19.37 14.98 -18.95
N THR A 3 -18.53 14.12 -19.51
CA THR A 3 -17.40 13.52 -18.78
C THR A 3 -16.33 14.58 -18.48
N THR A 4 -16.18 14.91 -17.19
CA THR A 4 -15.15 15.83 -16.68
C THR A 4 -13.75 15.40 -17.14
N PRO A 5 -12.82 16.33 -17.45
CA PRO A 5 -11.45 16.00 -17.86
C PRO A 5 -10.74 15.03 -16.91
N ALA A 6 -10.95 15.17 -15.59
CA ALA A 6 -10.42 14.26 -14.58
C ALA A 6 -10.91 12.82 -14.74
N ARG A 7 -12.20 12.62 -15.06
CA ARG A 7 -12.78 11.29 -15.27
C ARG A 7 -12.28 10.65 -16.57
N ARG A 8 -11.99 11.44 -17.60
CA ARG A 8 -11.35 10.94 -18.84
C ARG A 8 -9.94 10.43 -18.57
N ALA A 9 -9.13 11.20 -17.85
CA ALA A 9 -7.79 10.78 -17.45
C ALA A 9 -7.80 9.50 -16.61
N LEU A 10 -8.75 9.38 -15.67
CA LEU A 10 -8.91 8.20 -14.83
C LEU A 10 -9.26 6.93 -15.64
N ASN A 11 -10.20 7.02 -16.57
CA ASN A 11 -10.54 5.89 -17.44
C ASN A 11 -9.36 5.50 -18.35
N ALA A 12 -8.62 6.47 -18.89
CA ALA A 12 -7.43 6.20 -19.70
C ALA A 12 -6.35 5.44 -18.89
N ALA A 13 -6.13 5.84 -17.63
CA ALA A 13 -5.20 5.16 -16.73
C ALA A 13 -5.63 3.72 -16.42
N ILE A 14 -6.93 3.48 -16.19
CA ILE A 14 -7.48 2.14 -15.96
C ILE A 14 -7.25 1.25 -17.18
N HIS A 15 -7.58 1.72 -18.38
CA HIS A 15 -7.37 0.94 -19.60
C HIS A 15 -5.88 0.67 -19.88
N ALA A 16 -5.01 1.64 -19.61
CA ALA A 16 -3.56 1.45 -19.73
C ALA A 16 -3.05 0.38 -18.74
N ALA A 17 -3.50 0.44 -17.48
CA ALA A 17 -3.12 -0.52 -16.45
C ALA A 17 -3.66 -1.94 -16.72
N ALA A 18 -4.92 -2.05 -17.16
CA ALA A 18 -5.53 -3.32 -17.55
C ALA A 18 -4.77 -3.97 -18.73
N LYS A 19 -4.40 -3.16 -19.74
CA LYS A 19 -3.59 -3.61 -20.87
C LYS A 19 -2.19 -4.05 -20.44
N ALA A 20 -1.54 -3.31 -19.55
CA ALA A 20 -0.23 -3.68 -19.03
C ALA A 20 -0.24 -5.01 -18.26
N LYS A 21 -1.41 -5.37 -17.69
CA LYS A 21 -1.64 -6.64 -17.00
C LYS A 21 -2.13 -7.76 -17.91
N GLY A 22 -2.29 -7.51 -19.21
CA GLY A 22 -2.76 -8.51 -20.17
C GLY A 22 -4.20 -8.95 -19.96
N LEU A 23 -5.04 -8.12 -19.31
CA LEU A 23 -6.47 -8.43 -19.15
C LEU A 23 -7.18 -8.30 -20.50
N ASP A 24 -7.89 -9.35 -20.90
CA ASP A 24 -8.85 -9.27 -21.99
C ASP A 24 -10.17 -8.63 -21.51
N ASP A 25 -11.09 -8.41 -22.46
CA ASP A 25 -12.33 -7.69 -22.21
C ASP A 25 -13.23 -8.38 -21.17
N ASP A 26 -13.26 -9.71 -21.14
CA ASP A 26 -14.10 -10.46 -20.21
C ASP A 26 -13.46 -10.52 -18.82
N ALA A 27 -12.15 -10.78 -18.73
CA ALA A 27 -11.39 -10.70 -17.49
C ALA A 27 -11.46 -9.28 -16.87
N TYR A 28 -11.45 -8.24 -17.72
CA TYR A 28 -11.63 -6.86 -17.28
C TYR A 28 -13.05 -6.61 -16.72
N ARG A 29 -14.10 -7.14 -17.35
CA ARG A 29 -15.48 -6.98 -16.86
C ARG A 29 -15.72 -7.74 -15.56
N ASP A 30 -15.17 -8.94 -15.43
CA ASP A 30 -15.27 -9.76 -14.22
C ASP A 30 -14.49 -9.10 -13.06
N MET A 31 -13.29 -8.56 -13.33
CA MET A 31 -12.54 -7.78 -12.36
C MET A 31 -13.30 -6.52 -11.91
N LEU A 32 -13.93 -5.80 -12.86
CA LEU A 32 -14.78 -4.65 -12.55
C LEU A 32 -15.95 -5.05 -11.62
N GLU A 33 -16.60 -6.18 -11.89
CA GLU A 33 -17.72 -6.66 -11.09
C GLU A 33 -17.29 -7.06 -9.68
N VAL A 34 -16.17 -7.77 -9.55
CA VAL A 34 -15.60 -8.14 -8.24
C VAL A 34 -15.25 -6.90 -7.42
N GLN A 35 -14.67 -5.87 -8.05
CA GLN A 35 -14.22 -4.67 -7.33
C GLN A 35 -15.36 -3.69 -7.02
N THR A 36 -16.37 -3.58 -7.88
CA THR A 36 -17.33 -2.47 -7.82
C THR A 36 -18.80 -2.91 -7.78
N GLY A 37 -19.08 -4.18 -8.03
CA GLY A 37 -20.43 -4.71 -8.26
C GLY A 37 -21.03 -4.29 -9.62
N LYS A 38 -20.21 -3.75 -10.53
CA LYS A 38 -20.64 -3.29 -11.86
C LYS A 38 -19.77 -3.92 -12.94
N ARG A 39 -20.39 -4.40 -14.03
CA ARG A 39 -19.66 -4.94 -15.20
C ARG A 39 -19.18 -3.87 -16.19
N SER A 40 -19.33 -2.59 -15.86
CA SER A 40 -19.03 -1.46 -16.75
C SER A 40 -18.45 -0.27 -16.00
N ALA A 41 -17.32 0.25 -16.50
CA ALA A 41 -16.68 1.46 -16.00
C ALA A 41 -17.59 2.71 -16.14
N LYS A 42 -18.53 2.70 -17.08
CA LYS A 42 -19.50 3.81 -17.24
C LYS A 42 -20.45 3.90 -16.05
N ASP A 43 -20.78 2.76 -15.44
CA ASP A 43 -21.71 2.65 -14.32
C ASP A 43 -21.02 2.83 -12.96
N CYS A 44 -19.69 2.96 -12.97
CA CYS A 44 -18.90 3.18 -11.76
C CYS A 44 -18.86 4.67 -11.38
N THR A 45 -18.90 4.93 -10.08
CA THR A 45 -18.57 6.25 -9.53
C THR A 45 -17.08 6.57 -9.69
N ASP A 46 -16.71 7.84 -9.61
CA ASP A 46 -15.31 8.27 -9.63
C ASP A 46 -14.46 7.65 -8.49
N ALA A 47 -15.09 7.31 -7.36
CA ALA A 47 -14.43 6.60 -6.26
C ALA A 47 -14.16 5.13 -6.62
N GLN A 48 -15.15 4.44 -7.19
CA GLN A 48 -15.01 3.06 -7.66
C GLN A 48 -13.99 2.93 -8.79
N LEU A 49 -13.95 3.88 -9.72
CA LEU A 49 -12.92 3.90 -10.77
C LEU A 49 -11.50 4.06 -10.19
N ARG A 50 -11.33 4.87 -9.13
CA ARG A 50 -10.04 4.96 -8.42
C ARG A 50 -9.67 3.64 -7.74
N GLN A 51 -10.62 2.99 -7.08
CA GLN A 51 -10.40 1.67 -6.47
C GLN A 51 -9.98 0.62 -7.52
N VAL A 52 -10.61 0.62 -8.69
CA VAL A 52 -10.24 -0.28 -9.81
C VAL A 52 -8.83 0.03 -10.31
N LEU A 53 -8.48 1.30 -10.48
CA LEU A 53 -7.14 1.71 -10.88
C LEU A 53 -6.09 1.29 -9.84
N ASP A 54 -6.38 1.49 -8.55
CA ASP A 54 -5.50 1.10 -7.45
C ASP A 54 -5.30 -0.43 -7.46
N HIS A 55 -6.38 -1.20 -7.60
CA HIS A 55 -6.33 -2.66 -7.73
C HIS A 55 -5.45 -3.12 -8.91
N LEU A 56 -5.64 -2.51 -10.09
CA LEU A 56 -4.84 -2.82 -11.28
C LEU A 56 -3.35 -2.48 -11.07
N ASN A 57 -3.05 -1.38 -10.38
CA ASN A 57 -1.69 -0.99 -10.03
C ASN A 57 -1.07 -1.81 -8.88
N GLY A 58 -1.74 -2.87 -8.43
CA GLY A 58 -1.29 -3.72 -7.32
C GLY A 58 -1.54 -3.10 -5.94
N GLY A 59 -2.02 -1.86 -5.88
CA GLY A 59 -2.46 -1.19 -4.67
C GLY A 59 -3.84 -1.66 -4.27
N THR A 60 -3.95 -2.75 -3.51
CA THR A 60 -5.14 -2.92 -2.66
C THR A 60 -5.06 -1.93 -1.51
N ARG A 61 -5.21 -0.63 -1.81
CA ARG A 61 -5.44 0.39 -0.80
C ARG A 61 -6.93 0.35 -0.52
N ASN A 62 -7.38 -0.70 0.18
CA ASN A 62 -8.75 -0.73 0.68
C ASN A 62 -8.92 0.50 1.57
N PRO A 63 -9.76 1.49 1.16
CA PRO A 63 -10.04 2.61 2.04
C PRO A 63 -10.56 2.02 3.35
N ALA A 64 -10.06 2.52 4.47
CA ALA A 64 -10.52 2.06 5.77
C ALA A 64 -12.05 2.22 5.80
N PRO A 65 -12.80 1.23 6.30
CA PRO A 65 -14.26 1.31 6.32
C PRO A 65 -14.70 2.61 6.99
N ALA A 66 -15.86 3.17 6.62
CA ALA A 66 -16.37 4.41 7.22
C ALA A 66 -16.43 4.35 8.76
N SER A 67 -16.49 3.14 9.31
CA SER A 67 -16.43 2.82 10.74
C SER A 67 -15.01 2.76 11.33
N ALA A 68 -13.94 3.08 10.60
CA ALA A 68 -12.56 2.99 11.09
C ALA A 68 -12.17 4.24 11.89
N ALA A 69 -11.39 4.04 12.95
CA ALA A 69 -10.90 5.12 13.81
C ALA A 69 -10.10 6.16 13.03
N GLN A 70 -10.49 7.43 13.09
CA GLN A 70 -9.80 8.49 12.34
C GLN A 70 -8.73 9.25 13.13
N SER A 71 -8.47 8.83 14.38
CA SER A 71 -7.44 9.44 15.22
C SER A 71 -6.06 9.34 14.56
N PRO A 72 -5.15 10.31 14.79
CA PRO A 72 -3.78 10.25 14.26
C PRO A 72 -3.06 8.95 14.60
N HIS A 73 -3.28 8.43 15.82
CA HIS A 73 -2.71 7.16 16.27
C HIS A 73 -3.24 5.95 15.49
N ALA A 74 -4.56 5.88 15.25
CA ALA A 74 -5.13 4.80 14.46
C ALA A 74 -4.65 4.85 13.00
N LYS A 75 -4.50 6.04 12.42
CA LYS A 75 -3.92 6.22 11.08
C LYS A 75 -2.48 5.72 11.03
N LEU A 76 -1.68 5.99 12.06
CA LEU A 76 -0.31 5.51 12.16
C LEU A 76 -0.25 3.99 12.35
N ALA A 77 -1.06 3.42 13.24
CA ALA A 77 -1.14 1.97 13.46
C ALA A 77 -1.51 1.24 12.16
N ARG A 78 -2.50 1.74 11.40
CA ARG A 78 -2.83 1.23 10.06
C ARG A 78 -1.66 1.31 9.09
N ALA A 79 -0.97 2.45 9.04
CA ALA A 79 0.17 2.62 8.14
C ALA A 79 1.30 1.62 8.46
N LEU A 80 1.57 1.39 9.75
CA LEU A 80 2.54 0.38 10.19
C LEU A 80 2.08 -1.05 9.85
N TRP A 81 0.80 -1.37 10.04
CA TRP A 81 0.24 -2.66 9.66
C TRP A 81 0.37 -2.95 8.16
N ILE A 82 0.05 -1.96 7.32
CA ILE A 82 0.24 -2.05 5.86
C ILE A 82 1.73 -2.18 5.52
N SER A 83 2.61 -1.53 6.28
CA SER A 83 4.06 -1.66 6.09
C SER A 83 4.52 -3.09 6.38
N LEU A 84 4.05 -3.71 7.47
CA LEU A 84 4.33 -5.11 7.79
C LEU A 84 3.84 -6.06 6.70
N HIS A 85 2.66 -5.81 6.13
CA HIS A 85 2.17 -6.60 5.01
C HIS A 85 3.08 -6.47 3.78
N ASN A 86 3.55 -5.26 3.49
CA ASN A 86 4.51 -5.01 2.41
C ASN A 86 5.92 -5.52 2.70
N LEU A 87 6.25 -5.83 3.95
CA LEU A 87 7.48 -6.54 4.33
C LEU A 87 7.28 -8.07 4.32
N GLY A 88 6.05 -8.54 4.08
CA GLY A 88 5.68 -9.96 4.12
C GLY A 88 5.72 -10.56 5.52
N GLU A 89 5.40 -9.77 6.54
CA GLU A 89 5.32 -10.20 7.95
C GLU A 89 3.89 -10.54 8.39
N VAL A 90 2.89 -10.00 7.67
CA VAL A 90 1.48 -10.29 7.91
C VAL A 90 0.78 -10.57 6.59
N ASP A 91 -0.12 -11.56 6.58
CA ASP A 91 -0.82 -11.98 5.37
C ASP A 91 -2.02 -11.10 5.03
N ASP A 92 -2.76 -10.66 6.06
CA ASP A 92 -4.00 -9.88 5.89
C ASP A 92 -3.78 -8.38 6.24
N PRO A 93 -3.79 -7.47 5.25
CA PRO A 93 -3.63 -6.03 5.49
C PRO A 93 -4.91 -5.33 5.98
N ARG A 94 -6.04 -6.04 6.12
CA ARG A 94 -7.34 -5.42 6.45
C ARG A 94 -7.38 -4.87 7.88
N GLU A 95 -8.21 -3.84 8.08
CA GLU A 95 -8.47 -3.22 9.39
C GLU A 95 -8.94 -4.24 10.43
N SER A 96 -9.71 -5.25 10.01
CA SER A 96 -10.19 -6.33 10.86
C SER A 96 -9.06 -7.18 11.43
N ALA A 97 -8.01 -7.45 10.65
CA ALA A 97 -6.85 -8.21 11.09
C ALA A 97 -5.99 -7.41 12.07
N LEU A 98 -5.79 -6.11 11.80
CA LEU A 98 -5.16 -5.19 12.75
C LEU A 98 -5.92 -5.14 14.07
N ARG A 99 -7.25 -5.06 14.03
CA ARG A 99 -8.08 -5.09 15.25
C ARG A 99 -7.87 -6.36 16.05
N GLN A 100 -7.91 -7.53 15.42
CA GLN A 100 -7.67 -8.81 16.10
C GLN A 100 -6.25 -8.92 16.68
N PHE A 101 -5.25 -8.32 16.03
CA PHE A 101 -3.91 -8.23 16.60
C PHE A 101 -3.88 -7.36 17.86
N VAL A 102 -4.46 -6.16 17.80
CA VAL A 102 -4.51 -5.22 18.92
C VAL A 102 -5.30 -5.79 20.09
N GLU A 103 -6.43 -6.46 19.83
CA GLU A 103 -7.25 -7.11 20.85
C GLU A 103 -6.47 -8.22 21.57
N ARG A 104 -5.76 -9.08 20.82
CA ARG A 104 -4.95 -10.18 21.40
C ARG A 104 -3.75 -9.69 22.21
N GLN A 105 -3.07 -8.63 21.77
CA GLN A 105 -1.81 -8.19 22.39
C GLN A 105 -2.00 -7.13 23.49
N HIS A 106 -3.06 -6.33 23.40
CA HIS A 106 -3.26 -5.17 24.27
C HIS A 106 -4.65 -5.13 24.92
N GLY A 107 -5.51 -6.13 24.67
CA GLY A 107 -6.84 -6.22 25.29
C GLY A 107 -7.83 -5.17 24.82
N VAL A 108 -7.54 -4.45 23.72
CA VAL A 108 -8.42 -3.40 23.20
C VAL A 108 -9.21 -3.93 22.00
N ALA A 109 -10.53 -3.99 22.16
CA ALA A 109 -11.46 -4.45 21.12
C ALA A 109 -11.50 -3.56 19.86
N ASP A 110 -11.23 -2.25 19.97
CA ASP A 110 -11.23 -1.37 18.80
C ASP A 110 -10.37 -0.10 19.00
N LEU A 111 -9.49 0.18 18.04
CA LEU A 111 -8.65 1.39 17.98
C LEU A 111 -9.45 2.71 18.04
N ARG A 112 -10.76 2.68 17.77
CA ARG A 112 -11.66 3.85 17.91
C ARG A 112 -11.79 4.33 19.34
N PHE A 113 -11.72 3.41 20.30
CA PHE A 113 -11.95 3.70 21.71
C PHE A 113 -10.65 3.89 22.50
N VAL A 114 -9.50 3.73 21.83
CA VAL A 114 -8.17 3.86 22.42
C VAL A 114 -7.83 5.33 22.62
N ARG A 115 -7.53 5.72 23.87
CA ARG A 115 -7.01 7.06 24.18
C ARG A 115 -5.54 7.16 23.74
N ALA A 116 -5.04 8.38 23.56
CA ALA A 116 -3.67 8.61 23.10
C ALA A 116 -2.60 7.84 23.94
N ALA A 117 -2.78 7.78 25.26
CA ALA A 117 -1.88 7.06 26.16
C ALA A 117 -1.87 5.53 25.93
N GLU A 118 -3.03 4.97 25.59
CA GLU A 118 -3.19 3.53 25.32
C GLU A 118 -2.73 3.17 23.90
N ALA A 119 -2.68 4.14 22.98
CA ALA A 119 -2.23 3.92 21.61
C ALA A 119 -0.70 3.85 21.48
N ALA A 120 0.04 4.50 22.37
CA ALA A 120 1.50 4.52 22.37
C ALA A 120 2.12 3.11 22.40
N PRO A 121 1.77 2.20 23.34
CA PRO A 121 2.35 0.86 23.37
C PRO A 121 2.04 0.03 22.12
N ILE A 122 0.85 0.20 21.52
CA ILE A 122 0.48 -0.47 20.26
C ILE A 122 1.38 0.02 19.11
N ILE A 123 1.60 1.33 19.02
CA ILE A 123 2.42 1.93 17.97
C ILE A 123 3.88 1.49 18.10
N GLU A 124 4.43 1.48 19.32
CA GLU A 124 5.80 1.03 19.54
C GLU A 124 5.97 -0.46 19.23
N ALA A 125 5.03 -1.32 19.64
CA ALA A 125 5.06 -2.74 19.29
C ALA A 125 5.06 -2.97 17.76
N LEU A 126 4.27 -2.20 17.01
CA LEU A 126 4.24 -2.26 15.55
C LEU A 126 5.54 -1.75 14.91
N LYS A 127 6.13 -0.66 15.43
CA LYS A 127 7.43 -0.17 14.95
C LYS A 127 8.55 -1.16 15.21
N ASP A 128 8.58 -1.77 16.40
CA ASP A 128 9.57 -2.77 16.77
C ASP A 128 9.48 -3.98 15.85
N TRP A 129 8.27 -4.40 15.48
CA TRP A 129 8.09 -5.47 14.50
C TRP A 129 8.64 -5.08 13.12
N CYS A 130 8.33 -3.89 12.62
CA CYS A 130 8.94 -3.40 11.38
C CYS A 130 10.48 -3.34 11.47
N THR A 131 11.05 -2.98 12.63
CA THR A 131 12.50 -2.97 12.83
C THR A 131 13.09 -4.38 12.80
N ARG A 132 12.44 -5.37 13.42
CA ARG A 132 12.83 -6.79 13.29
C ARG A 132 12.75 -7.27 11.84
N ALA A 133 11.80 -6.75 11.07
CA ALA A 133 11.67 -7.00 9.63
C ALA A 133 12.66 -6.19 8.76
N GLY A 134 13.63 -5.49 9.36
CA GLY A 134 14.72 -4.81 8.67
C GLY A 134 14.51 -3.33 8.39
N VAL A 135 13.46 -2.70 8.93
CA VAL A 135 13.23 -1.26 8.78
C VAL A 135 14.11 -0.45 9.74
N CYS A 136 14.96 0.38 9.15
CA CYS A 136 15.78 1.35 9.88
C CYS A 136 15.08 2.73 9.88
N TRP A 137 14.37 3.05 10.97
CA TRP A 137 13.60 4.29 11.06
C TRP A 137 14.47 5.56 11.12
N ALA A 138 15.70 5.43 11.65
CA ALA A 138 16.63 6.53 11.83
C ALA A 138 17.26 7.03 10.53
N ASP A 139 17.37 6.18 9.49
CA ASP A 139 18.02 6.49 8.21
C ASP A 139 17.41 7.70 7.48
N PHE A 140 16.17 8.06 7.83
CA PHE A 140 15.38 9.09 7.15
C PHE A 140 14.74 10.10 8.12
N ASP A 141 15.34 10.29 9.31
CA ASP A 141 14.84 11.20 10.36
C ASP A 141 14.67 12.66 9.91
N LYS A 142 15.56 13.13 9.02
CA LYS A 142 15.56 14.48 8.43
C LYS A 142 14.50 14.70 7.35
N LEU A 143 13.81 13.65 6.91
CA LEU A 143 12.75 13.79 5.91
C LEU A 143 11.45 14.26 6.54
N GLN A 144 10.62 14.95 5.73
CA GLN A 144 9.27 15.32 6.14
C GLN A 144 8.47 14.08 6.58
N PRO A 145 7.56 14.21 7.57
CA PRO A 145 6.81 13.08 8.13
C PRO A 145 6.08 12.23 7.08
N ALA A 146 5.60 12.85 6.00
CA ALA A 146 4.90 12.16 4.92
C ALA A 146 5.81 11.20 4.13
N PHE A 147 7.13 11.38 4.14
CA PHE A 147 8.09 10.60 3.34
C PHE A 147 8.92 9.65 4.18
N LYS A 148 9.27 10.01 5.43
CA LYS A 148 10.22 9.25 6.25
C LYS A 148 9.89 7.75 6.35
N GLY A 149 8.64 7.42 6.69
CA GLY A 149 8.22 6.02 6.88
C GLY A 149 8.24 5.23 5.57
N ARG A 150 7.78 5.85 4.48
CA ARG A 150 7.79 5.25 3.14
C ARG A 150 9.21 4.93 2.69
N ARG A 151 10.14 5.88 2.87
CA ARG A 151 11.54 5.71 2.50
C ARG A 151 12.22 4.62 3.32
N ALA A 152 11.94 4.55 4.63
CA ALA A 152 12.45 3.50 5.51
C ALA A 152 11.99 2.11 5.06
N VAL A 153 10.69 1.94 4.81
CA VAL A 153 10.11 0.67 4.33
C VAL A 153 10.66 0.29 2.96
N LEU A 154 10.66 1.22 2.01
CA LEU A 154 11.17 0.96 0.65
C LEU A 154 12.65 0.54 0.66
N ALA A 155 13.48 1.20 1.47
CA ALA A 155 14.88 0.85 1.62
C ALA A 155 15.07 -0.54 2.24
N ALA A 156 14.24 -0.90 3.23
CA ALA A 156 14.25 -2.23 3.82
C ALA A 156 13.89 -3.32 2.79
N GLN A 157 12.80 -3.11 2.04
CA GLN A 157 12.37 -4.05 1.00
C GLN A 157 13.44 -4.26 -0.07
N TRP A 158 14.06 -3.16 -0.54
CA TRP A 158 15.15 -3.22 -1.50
C TRP A 158 16.33 -4.03 -0.96
N ARG A 159 16.73 -3.80 0.30
CA ARG A 159 17.82 -4.52 0.95
C ARG A 159 17.54 -6.02 1.03
N ILE A 160 16.32 -6.41 1.41
CA ILE A 160 15.91 -7.81 1.52
C ILE A 160 15.95 -8.50 0.14
N LEU A 161 15.33 -7.89 -0.88
CA LEU A 161 15.33 -8.45 -2.25
C LEU A 161 16.74 -8.50 -2.86
N SER A 162 17.57 -7.49 -2.60
CA SER A 162 18.96 -7.47 -3.09
C SER A 162 19.79 -8.57 -2.43
N ALA A 163 19.64 -8.77 -1.12
CA ALA A 163 20.32 -9.84 -0.40
C ALA A 163 19.88 -11.24 -0.87
N ALA A 164 18.62 -11.38 -1.30
CA ALA A 164 18.10 -12.61 -1.90
C ALA A 164 18.45 -12.79 -3.39
N GLY A 165 19.07 -11.80 -4.04
CA GLY A 165 19.35 -11.83 -5.48
C GLY A 165 18.11 -11.72 -6.38
N THR A 166 16.96 -11.32 -5.82
CA THR A 166 15.65 -11.24 -6.51
C THR A 166 15.21 -9.79 -6.77
N ALA A 167 16.12 -8.82 -6.61
CA ALA A 167 15.84 -7.42 -6.89
C ALA A 167 15.44 -7.22 -8.37
N PRO A 168 14.39 -6.44 -8.66
CA PRO A 168 13.80 -6.34 -10.00
C PRO A 168 14.60 -5.45 -10.98
N ALA A 169 15.67 -4.81 -10.52
CA ALA A 169 16.54 -3.97 -11.33
C ALA A 169 17.94 -3.89 -10.69
N ILE A 170 18.89 -3.30 -11.42
CA ILE A 170 20.27 -3.12 -10.95
C ILE A 170 20.37 -2.25 -9.69
N ASP A 171 19.50 -1.25 -9.56
CA ASP A 171 19.40 -0.39 -8.38
C ASP A 171 17.96 0.15 -8.22
N LEU A 172 17.69 0.77 -7.07
CA LEU A 172 16.37 1.29 -6.73
C LEU A 172 15.94 2.46 -7.64
N GLY A 173 16.90 3.22 -8.18
CA GLY A 173 16.64 4.31 -9.12
C GLY A 173 16.18 3.79 -10.49
N ALA A 174 16.84 2.76 -11.01
CA ALA A 174 16.44 2.05 -12.23
C ALA A 174 15.04 1.44 -12.08
N HIS A 175 14.75 0.83 -10.93
CA HIS A 175 13.41 0.34 -10.64
C HIS A 175 12.38 1.47 -10.60
N ALA A 176 12.66 2.57 -9.89
CA ALA A 176 11.78 3.74 -9.83
C ALA A 176 11.53 4.34 -11.23
N TYR A 177 12.56 4.43 -12.07
CA TYR A 177 12.40 4.90 -13.43
C TYR A 177 11.53 3.93 -14.25
N SER A 178 11.71 2.62 -14.11
CA SER A 178 10.92 1.63 -14.84
C SER A 178 9.43 1.74 -14.51
N LEU A 179 9.06 1.86 -13.24
CA LEU A 179 7.68 1.79 -12.75
C LEU A 179 6.97 3.14 -12.71
N VAL A 180 7.63 4.19 -12.22
CA VAL A 180 7.01 5.51 -12.01
C VAL A 180 7.63 6.63 -12.84
N LYS A 181 8.58 6.32 -13.73
CA LYS A 181 9.25 7.27 -14.64
C LYS A 181 9.96 8.43 -13.93
N VAL A 182 10.48 8.17 -12.73
CA VAL A 182 11.27 9.14 -11.96
C VAL A 182 12.71 8.67 -11.88
N ALA A 183 13.67 9.54 -12.25
CA ALA A 183 15.10 9.22 -12.30
C ALA A 183 15.72 8.93 -10.93
N SER A 184 15.12 9.43 -9.83
CA SER A 184 15.57 9.16 -8.47
C SER A 184 14.39 9.12 -7.52
N VAL A 185 14.46 8.18 -6.57
CA VAL A 185 13.49 8.03 -5.49
C VAL A 185 13.36 9.31 -4.66
N HIS A 186 14.40 10.16 -4.63
CA HIS A 186 14.38 11.44 -3.93
C HIS A 186 13.29 12.39 -4.47
N PHE A 187 12.97 12.30 -5.76
CA PHE A 187 11.95 13.12 -6.41
C PHE A 187 10.56 12.46 -6.47
N CYS A 188 10.41 11.27 -5.88
CA CYS A 188 9.12 10.59 -5.86
C CYS A 188 8.15 11.28 -4.91
N SER A 189 6.93 11.52 -5.39
CA SER A 189 5.78 11.85 -4.55
C SER A 189 5.41 10.69 -3.61
N THR A 190 4.59 10.97 -2.61
CA THR A 190 4.09 9.93 -1.68
C THR A 190 3.30 8.83 -2.39
N ALA A 191 2.54 9.16 -3.44
CA ALA A 191 1.81 8.19 -4.23
C ALA A 191 2.75 7.27 -5.03
N GLN A 192 3.81 7.84 -5.63
CA GLN A 192 4.81 7.04 -6.35
C GLN A 192 5.61 6.13 -5.41
N LEU A 193 5.93 6.61 -4.21
CA LEU A 193 6.54 5.76 -3.18
C LEU A 193 5.60 4.63 -2.75
N ASP A 194 4.31 4.90 -2.58
CA ASP A 194 3.32 3.87 -2.23
C ASP A 194 3.24 2.78 -3.33
N LEU A 195 3.34 3.17 -4.61
CA LEU A 195 3.40 2.21 -5.73
C LEU A 195 4.67 1.35 -5.69
N LEU A 196 5.83 1.95 -5.46
CA LEU A 196 7.10 1.22 -5.34
C LEU A 196 7.08 0.25 -4.17
N ILE A 197 6.59 0.69 -3.00
CA ILE A 197 6.48 -0.15 -1.81
C ILE A 197 5.56 -1.35 -2.05
N THR A 198 4.47 -1.11 -2.78
CA THR A 198 3.50 -2.17 -3.09
C THR A 198 4.05 -3.19 -4.08
N ASP A 199 4.72 -2.75 -5.15
CA ASP A 199 5.37 -3.64 -6.12
C ASP A 199 6.45 -4.51 -5.46
N LEU A 200 7.38 -3.89 -4.71
CA LEU A 200 8.41 -4.64 -4.00
C LEU A 200 7.82 -5.56 -2.92
N GLY A 201 6.73 -5.13 -2.26
CA GLY A 201 6.07 -5.94 -1.25
C GLY A 201 5.40 -7.19 -1.82
N ALA A 202 4.79 -7.07 -3.01
CA ALA A 202 4.25 -8.23 -3.73
C ALA A 202 5.37 -9.23 -4.08
N ARG A 203 6.52 -8.73 -4.55
CA ARG A 203 7.70 -9.57 -4.86
C ARG A 203 8.25 -10.27 -3.63
N LEU A 204 8.38 -9.55 -2.51
CA LEU A 204 8.83 -10.13 -1.24
C LEU A 204 7.92 -11.24 -0.75
N ARG A 205 6.60 -11.04 -0.80
CA ARG A 205 5.64 -12.06 -0.40
C ARG A 205 5.67 -13.27 -1.33
N ALA A 206 5.83 -13.06 -2.64
CA ALA A 206 6.01 -14.15 -3.58
C ALA A 206 7.28 -14.95 -3.27
N ALA A 207 8.40 -14.29 -2.95
CA ALA A 207 9.66 -14.95 -2.61
C ALA A 207 9.68 -15.67 -1.25
N LYS A 208 8.79 -15.30 -0.31
CA LYS A 208 8.62 -15.97 0.99
C LYS A 208 7.63 -17.15 0.96
N GLY A 209 6.81 -17.25 -0.11
CA GLY A 209 5.72 -18.21 -0.23
C GLY A 209 6.11 -19.55 -0.89
N ASP A 210 7.36 -19.70 -1.31
CA ASP A 210 8.00 -20.95 -1.77
C ASP A 210 8.85 -21.57 -0.64
#